data_AF-A0AAW2VBN7-F1
#
_entry.id   AF-A0AAW2VBN7-F1
#
_cell.length_a   1.000
_cell.length_b   1.000
_cell.length_c   1.000
_cell.angle_alpha   90.00
_cell.angle_beta   90.00
_cell.angle_gamma   90.00
#
_symmetry.space_group_name_H-M   'P 1'
#
loop_
_entity.id
_entity.type
_entity.pdbx_description
1 polymer ?
#
loop_
_entity_poly.entity_id
_entity_poly.type
_entity_poly.pdbx_seq_one_letter_code
_entity_poly.pdbx_strand_id
1 'polypeptide(L)'
;MPATQRGYLRMDPTRLGGIDPQVITHHLNIDPNCKPVKQKKRHFGPEKDKIIQAEVNKLMAAGHIEEIQFPEWLSNVVLVQSPGGNGDVH
;
A
#
# COMPACT_ATOMS: atom_id res chain seq x y z
N MET A 1 33.07 5.83 18.05
CA MET A 1 31.85 5.05 18.32
C MET A 1 30.68 5.71 17.57
N PRO A 2 30.30 5.27 16.36
CA PRO A 2 29.12 5.84 15.71
C PRO A 2 27.89 4.95 15.93
N ALA A 3 26.81 5.61 16.37
CA ALA A 3 25.52 5.04 16.64
C ALA A 3 24.78 4.66 15.35
N THR A 4 24.16 3.49 15.41
CA THR A 4 23.34 2.79 14.41
C THR A 4 22.35 3.69 13.68
N GLN A 5 22.55 3.87 12.38
CA GLN A 5 21.57 4.45 11.47
C GLN A 5 20.55 3.36 11.10
N ARG A 6 19.38 3.39 11.76
CA ARG A 6 18.27 2.45 11.50
C ARG A 6 17.59 2.84 10.20
N GLY A 7 18.07 2.27 9.09
CA GLY A 7 17.48 2.45 7.77
C GLY A 7 16.10 1.80 7.66
N TYR A 8 15.09 2.57 7.26
CA TYR A 8 13.86 2.03 6.71
C TYR A 8 14.17 1.52 5.30
N LEU A 9 14.12 0.20 5.10
CA LEU A 9 14.30 -0.42 3.79
C LEU A 9 13.04 -0.16 2.94
N ARG A 10 13.01 0.96 2.22
CA ARG A 10 12.28 1.06 0.95
C ARG A 10 13.10 0.28 -0.07
N MET A 11 12.62 -0.89 -0.49
CA MET A 11 13.26 -1.64 -1.56
C MET A 11 13.04 -0.85 -2.85
N ASP A 12 14.08 -0.11 -3.24
CA ASP A 12 14.17 0.54 -4.52
C ASP A 12 14.49 -0.55 -5.58
N PRO A 13 13.60 -0.82 -6.55
CA PRO A 13 13.82 -1.88 -7.54
C PRO A 13 15.08 -1.65 -8.38
N THR A 14 15.54 -0.40 -8.49
CA THR A 14 16.81 -0.01 -9.12
C THR A 14 18.06 -0.29 -8.28
N ARG A 15 17.94 -0.52 -6.95
CA ARG A 15 19.04 -1.02 -6.09
C ARG A 15 19.21 -2.54 -6.14
N LEU A 16 18.26 -3.27 -6.71
CA LEU A 16 18.31 -4.72 -6.89
C LEU A 16 18.87 -5.11 -8.27
N GLY A 17 19.83 -4.32 -8.79
CA GLY A 17 20.52 -4.61 -10.05
C GLY A 17 21.37 -5.88 -9.94
N GLY A 18 20.72 -7.05 -10.03
CA GLY A 18 21.37 -8.36 -9.93
C GLY A 18 20.57 -9.43 -9.19
N ILE A 19 19.42 -9.09 -8.59
CA ILE A 19 18.55 -10.09 -7.96
C ILE A 19 17.42 -10.45 -8.93
N ASP A 20 17.28 -11.74 -9.20
CA ASP A 20 16.25 -12.27 -10.08
C ASP A 20 14.85 -11.79 -9.63
N PRO A 21 14.04 -11.21 -10.53
CA PRO A 21 12.65 -10.85 -10.26
C PRO A 21 11.82 -11.95 -9.58
N GLN A 22 12.14 -13.23 -9.81
CA GLN A 22 11.50 -14.37 -9.17
C GLN A 22 11.80 -14.47 -7.66
N VAL A 23 12.94 -13.93 -7.20
CA VAL A 23 13.35 -13.96 -5.79
C VAL A 23 12.69 -12.83 -4.99
N ILE A 24 12.39 -11.70 -5.65
CA ILE A 24 11.83 -10.50 -5.00
C ILE A 24 10.31 -10.40 -5.12
N THR A 25 9.72 -11.17 -6.05
CA THR A 25 8.27 -11.20 -6.25
C THR A 25 7.67 -12.32 -5.41
N HIS A 26 6.93 -11.95 -4.37
CA HIS A 26 6.21 -12.92 -3.55
C HIS A 26 4.86 -13.25 -4.18
N HIS A 27 4.68 -14.51 -4.58
CA HIS A 27 3.38 -15.02 -5.02
C HIS A 27 2.54 -15.41 -3.80
N LEU A 28 1.35 -14.83 -3.67
CA LEU A 28 0.40 -15.23 -2.64
C LEU A 28 -0.19 -16.60 -3.01
N ASN A 29 -0.02 -17.60 -2.16
CA ASN A 29 -0.58 -18.94 -2.37
C ASN A 29 -2.08 -18.94 -2.03
N ILE A 30 -2.92 -18.60 -3.01
CA ILE A 30 -4.38 -18.55 -2.88
C ILE A 30 -4.96 -19.87 -3.39
N ASP A 31 -5.93 -20.46 -2.67
CA ASP A 31 -6.69 -21.62 -3.16
C ASP A 31 -7.46 -21.22 -4.44
N PRO A 32 -7.20 -21.87 -5.59
CA PRO A 32 -7.86 -21.53 -6.86
C PRO A 32 -9.38 -21.76 -6.85
N ASN A 33 -9.92 -22.52 -5.89
CA ASN A 33 -11.37 -22.70 -5.72
C ASN A 33 -12.01 -21.58 -4.89
N CYS A 34 -11.23 -20.67 -4.31
CA CYS A 34 -11.73 -19.59 -3.49
C CYS A 34 -12.37 -18.51 -4.36
N LYS A 35 -13.63 -18.17 -4.06
CA LYS A 35 -14.36 -17.16 -4.84
C LYS A 35 -13.84 -15.77 -4.51
N PRO A 36 -13.51 -14.93 -5.52
CA PRO A 36 -13.05 -13.58 -5.26
C PRO A 36 -14.20 -12.74 -4.66
N VAL A 37 -13.87 -11.93 -3.65
CA VAL A 37 -14.85 -11.12 -2.91
C VAL A 37 -14.67 -9.65 -3.28
N LYS A 38 -15.76 -9.03 -3.74
CA LYS A 38 -15.85 -7.58 -3.93
C LYS A 38 -16.56 -6.96 -2.75
N GLN A 39 -15.81 -6.36 -1.83
CA GLN A 39 -16.39 -5.66 -0.69
C GLN A 39 -17.09 -4.38 -1.16
N LYS A 40 -18.28 -4.13 -0.61
CA LYS A 40 -19.02 -2.88 -0.86
C LYS A 40 -18.22 -1.70 -0.31
N LYS A 41 -17.99 -0.69 -1.16
CA LYS A 41 -17.29 0.55 -0.78
C LYS A 41 -17.92 1.18 0.46
N ARG A 42 -17.11 1.44 1.48
CA ARG A 42 -17.52 2.15 2.69
C ARG A 42 -17.47 3.67 2.48
N HIS A 43 -18.47 4.38 2.98
CA HIS A 43 -18.49 5.85 3.00
C HIS A 43 -17.90 6.34 4.32
N PHE A 44 -16.85 7.18 4.27
CA PHE A 44 -16.16 7.67 5.46
C PHE A 44 -16.53 9.11 5.84
N GLY A 45 -17.26 9.82 4.97
CA GLY A 45 -17.59 11.23 5.12
C GLY A 45 -16.49 12.14 4.55
N PRO A 46 -16.80 13.41 4.28
CA PRO A 46 -15.98 14.29 3.44
C PRO A 46 -14.59 14.59 4.02
N GLU A 47 -14.44 14.65 5.35
CA GLU A 47 -13.15 14.90 6.00
C GLU A 47 -12.20 13.71 5.82
N LYS A 48 -12.69 12.49 6.07
CA LYS A 48 -11.90 11.26 5.94
C LYS A 48 -11.63 10.91 4.49
N ASP A 49 -12.57 11.21 3.58
CA ASP A 49 -12.38 11.01 2.14
C ASP A 49 -11.22 11.85 1.61
N LYS A 50 -11.00 13.08 2.11
CA LYS A 50 -9.83 13.90 1.75
C LYS A 50 -8.52 13.26 2.18
N ILE A 51 -8.46 12.72 3.40
CA ILE A 51 -7.27 12.02 3.91
C ILE A 51 -6.97 10.78 3.06
N ILE A 52 -8.00 10.00 2.74
CA ILE A 52 -7.88 8.82 1.88
C ILE A 52 -7.35 9.22 0.49
N GLN A 53 -7.90 10.27 -0.12
CA GLN A 53 -7.45 10.75 -1.43
C GLN A 53 -6.00 11.23 -1.41
N ALA A 54 -5.60 11.98 -0.38
CA ALA A 54 -4.21 12.45 -0.24
C ALA A 54 -3.23 11.27 -0.15
N GLU A 55 -3.55 10.26 0.67
CA GLU A 55 -2.68 9.09 0.83
C GLU A 55 -2.66 8.22 -0.44
N VAL A 56 -3.80 8.03 -1.12
CA VAL A 56 -3.86 7.33 -2.41
C VAL A 56 -2.99 8.03 -3.45
N ASN A 57 -3.07 9.36 -3.57
CA ASN A 57 -2.23 10.13 -4.50
C ASN A 57 -0.74 9.99 -4.18
N LYS A 58 -0.38 9.99 -2.89
CA LYS A 58 1.00 9.78 -2.43
C LYS A 58 1.51 8.38 -2.78
N LEU A 59 0.71 7.34 -2.56
CA LEU A 59 1.07 5.96 -2.90
C LEU A 59 1.19 5.75 -4.41
N MET A 60 0.31 6.39 -5.19
CA MET A 60 0.35 6.36 -6.65
C MET A 60 1.59 7.09 -7.19
N ALA A 61 1.91 8.27 -6.65
CA ALA A 61 3.12 9.01 -7.01
C ALA A 61 4.41 8.27 -6.63
N ALA A 62 4.38 7.47 -5.56
CA ALA A 62 5.50 6.62 -5.16
C ALA A 62 5.65 5.35 -6.02
N GLY A 63 4.67 5.03 -6.88
CA GLY A 63 4.63 3.82 -7.69
C GLY A 63 4.30 2.56 -6.89
N HIS A 64 3.65 2.69 -5.73
CA HIS A 64 3.27 1.54 -4.89
C HIS A 64 1.92 0.95 -5.28
N ILE A 65 1.03 1.76 -5.87
CA ILE A 65 -0.29 1.34 -6.34
C ILE A 65 -0.49 1.83 -7.77
N GLU A 66 -1.31 1.10 -8.51
CA GLU A 66 -1.72 1.42 -9.88
C GLU A 66 -3.24 1.24 -10.03
N GLU A 67 -3.81 1.91 -11.04
CA GLU A 67 -5.22 1.75 -11.37
C GLU A 67 -5.45 0.45 -12.16
N ILE A 68 -6.38 -0.38 -11.70
CA ILE A 68 -6.75 -1.63 -12.37
C ILE A 68 -8.18 -1.56 -12.91
N GLN A 69 -8.37 -1.99 -14.16
CA GLN A 69 -9.69 -2.07 -14.77
C GLN A 69 -10.34 -3.41 -14.43
N PHE A 70 -11.61 -3.36 -14.00
CA PHE A 70 -12.45 -4.54 -13.71
C PHE A 70 -11.83 -5.55 -12.72
N PRO A 71 -11.48 -5.14 -11.49
CA PRO A 71 -10.91 -6.07 -10.53
C PRO A 71 -11.91 -7.19 -10.17
N GLU A 72 -11.42 -8.43 -10.07
CA GLU A 72 -12.23 -9.57 -9.61
C GLU A 72 -12.49 -9.52 -8.11
N TRP A 73 -11.58 -8.92 -7.34
CA TRP A 73 -11.65 -8.75 -5.89
C TRP A 73 -11.47 -7.28 -5.50
N LEU A 74 -12.14 -6.84 -4.43
CA LEU A 74 -12.01 -5.48 -3.92
C LEU A 74 -12.04 -5.48 -2.39
N SER A 75 -11.05 -4.85 -1.77
CA SER A 75 -11.01 -4.65 -0.31
C SER A 75 -11.28 -3.20 0.03
N ASN A 76 -11.98 -2.97 1.15
CA ASN A 76 -12.16 -1.62 1.67
C ASN A 76 -10.87 -1.09 2.33
N VAL A 77 -10.64 0.21 2.19
CA VAL A 77 -9.59 0.94 2.93
C VAL A 77 -10.02 1.09 4.39
N VAL A 78 -9.10 0.91 5.33
CA VAL A 78 -9.34 1.14 6.76
C VAL A 78 -8.40 2.23 7.24
N LEU A 79 -8.97 3.31 7.76
CA LEU A 79 -8.19 4.36 8.42
C LEU A 79 -7.88 3.92 9.85
N VAL A 80 -6.59 3.78 10.15
CA VAL A 80 -6.10 3.47 11.50
C VAL A 80 -5.38 4.71 12.01
N GLN A 81 -5.77 5.19 13.19
CA GLN A 81 -5.04 6.25 13.88
C GLN A 81 -3.80 5.62 14.53
N SER A 82 -2.62 6.05 14.12
CA SER A 82 -1.39 5.63 14.79
C SER A 82 -1.34 6.29 16.18
N PRO A 83 -1.11 5.52 17.27
CA PRO A 83 -0.92 6.08 18.61
C PRO A 83 0.47 6.74 18.67
N GLY A 84 0.54 7.95 18.15
CA GLY A 84 1.79 8.68 17.97
C GLY A 84 1.60 9.86 17.02
N GLY A 85 0.89 10.88 17.52
CA GLY A 85 1.09 12.29 17.16
C GLY A 85 1.03 12.69 15.68
N ASN A 86 -0.07 13.36 15.36
CA ASN A 86 -0.24 14.36 14.31
C ASN A 86 -0.40 13.87 12.87
N GLY A 87 -1.62 14.07 12.37
CA GLY A 87 -1.88 14.24 10.94
C GLY A 87 -1.22 15.52 10.48
N ASP A 88 0.09 15.44 10.21
CA ASP A 88 0.81 16.51 9.55
C ASP A 88 0.34 16.60 8.10
N VAL A 89 -0.64 17.48 7.94
CA VAL A 89 -0.97 18.18 6.70
C VAL A 89 0.23 19.07 6.39
N HIS A 90 1.06 18.67 5.43
CA HIS A 90 1.85 19.55 4.56
C HIS A 90 1.80 18.99 3.15
#